data_AF-A0A918BUE1-F1
#
_entry.id   AF-A0A918BUE1-F1
#
_cell.length_a   1.000
_cell.length_b   1.000
_cell.length_c   1.000
_cell.angle_alpha   90.00
_cell.angle_beta   90.00
_cell.angle_gamma   90.00
#
_symmetry.space_group_name_H-M   'P 1'
#
loop_
_entity.id
_entity.type
_entity.pdbx_description
1 polymer ?
#
loop_
_entity_poly.entity_id
_entity_poly.type
_entity_poly.pdbx_seq_one_letter_code
_entity_poly.pdbx_strand_id
1 'polypeptide(L)'
;MSVGSGAAFAVSAAAVSGEATDVPTKAESAASSAGSVAVALLMARSQDRKIEVSSERTADSTTWALPSGELQTSAYAGPIREQVAGEWHDIDTSLSDTGANLEPKVAAADIEVSDGGDTRLASVSKGNKSFALGWDEKLPEPEVKGDTASNDLGKGQTLTVTALSQGFSQNVLLDEAPDRQLSYRIPVKPDGLELSKAGSGRLLMKDDAGKLVAEAPAPMMWDSSRDSAAGESRHQAKVDTRVETADDGSQTLGCGSRGCCAAGAGCTSLR
;
A
#
# COMPACT_ATOMS: atom_id res chain seq x y z
N MET A 1 -45.36 3.41 8.35
CA MET A 1 -46.72 3.84 7.94
C MET A 1 -46.84 3.64 6.45
N SER A 2 -47.97 3.06 6.04
CA SER A 2 -48.47 2.80 4.69
C SER A 2 -47.84 1.67 3.86
N VAL A 3 -48.78 0.85 3.40
CA VAL A 3 -48.73 -0.37 2.58
C VAL A 3 -49.03 0.03 1.13
N GLY A 4 -48.60 -0.77 0.15
CA GLY A 4 -49.07 -0.65 -1.24
C GLY A 4 -48.70 -1.86 -2.10
N SER A 5 -49.55 -2.87 -2.08
CA SER A 5 -49.50 -4.07 -2.93
C SER A 5 -49.80 -3.77 -4.40
N GLY A 6 -49.23 -4.57 -5.31
CA GLY A 6 -49.68 -4.68 -6.69
C GLY A 6 -48.98 -5.81 -7.44
N ALA A 7 -49.62 -6.98 -7.51
CA ALA A 7 -49.25 -8.04 -8.44
C ALA A 7 -49.95 -7.82 -9.79
N ALA A 8 -49.29 -8.16 -10.89
CA ALA A 8 -49.93 -8.31 -12.20
C ALA A 8 -49.38 -9.54 -12.93
N PHE A 9 -50.29 -10.28 -13.57
CA PHE A 9 -50.10 -11.58 -14.21
C PHE A 9 -49.59 -11.47 -15.66
N ALA A 10 -49.05 -12.59 -16.13
CA ALA A 10 -48.52 -12.80 -17.47
C ALA A 10 -49.60 -12.83 -18.57
N VAL A 11 -49.24 -12.33 -19.76
CA VAL A 11 -49.85 -12.70 -21.04
C VAL A 11 -48.75 -13.27 -21.94
N SER A 12 -48.95 -14.51 -22.35
CA SER A 12 -48.21 -15.15 -23.45
C SER A 12 -48.95 -14.81 -24.74
N ALA A 13 -48.26 -14.21 -25.71
CA ALA A 13 -48.77 -14.01 -27.07
C ALA A 13 -47.79 -14.65 -28.06
N ALA A 14 -48.37 -15.41 -28.98
CA ALA A 14 -47.73 -16.32 -29.91
C ALA A 14 -46.83 -15.61 -30.94
N ALA A 15 -45.90 -16.42 -31.44
CA ALA A 15 -44.90 -16.10 -32.44
C ALA A 15 -45.48 -15.54 -33.75
N VAL A 16 -44.80 -14.54 -34.29
CA VAL A 16 -44.69 -14.33 -35.74
C VAL A 16 -43.26 -14.66 -36.13
N SER A 17 -43.10 -15.67 -36.99
CA SER A 17 -41.84 -15.93 -37.68
C SER A 17 -41.56 -14.77 -38.62
N GLY A 18 -40.74 -13.82 -38.17
CA GLY A 18 -39.97 -12.95 -39.02
C GLY A 18 -38.58 -13.54 -39.15
N GLU A 19 -38.21 -13.92 -40.37
CA GLU A 19 -36.86 -14.32 -40.76
C GLU A 19 -35.94 -13.10 -40.54
N ALA A 20 -35.44 -12.96 -39.31
CA ALA A 20 -34.38 -12.02 -38.99
C ALA A 20 -33.09 -12.65 -39.51
N THR A 21 -32.53 -12.01 -40.54
CA THR A 21 -31.14 -12.21 -40.93
C THR A 21 -30.29 -12.04 -39.68
N ASP A 22 -29.70 -13.15 -39.25
CA ASP A 22 -28.76 -13.23 -38.15
C ASP A 22 -27.53 -12.41 -38.58
N VAL A 23 -27.49 -11.13 -38.20
CA VAL A 23 -26.29 -10.32 -38.34
C VAL A 23 -25.36 -10.78 -37.22
N PRO A 24 -24.17 -11.32 -37.54
CA PRO A 24 -23.29 -11.84 -36.52
C PRO A 24 -22.91 -10.74 -35.53
N THR A 25 -23.33 -10.99 -34.29
CA THR A 25 -22.67 -10.72 -33.02
C THR A 25 -21.36 -9.92 -33.06
N LYS A 26 -21.38 -8.82 -32.30
CA LYS A 26 -20.25 -8.18 -31.60
C LYS A 26 -19.14 -7.67 -32.53
N ALA A 27 -19.19 -6.37 -32.81
CA ALA A 27 -17.99 -5.60 -33.14
C ALA A 27 -16.93 -5.93 -32.06
N GLU A 28 -15.91 -6.69 -32.43
CA GLU A 28 -14.72 -6.86 -31.61
C GLU A 28 -14.21 -5.46 -31.29
N SER A 29 -14.18 -5.12 -30.00
CA SER A 29 -13.56 -3.89 -29.52
C SER A 29 -12.13 -3.88 -30.06
N ALA A 30 -11.84 -2.95 -30.98
CA ALA A 30 -10.51 -2.84 -31.58
C ALA A 30 -9.43 -2.78 -30.50
N ALA A 31 -8.32 -3.47 -30.73
CA ALA A 31 -7.25 -3.62 -29.75
C ALA A 31 -6.74 -2.26 -29.26
N SER A 32 -6.65 -2.10 -27.94
CA SER A 32 -6.21 -0.87 -27.28
C SER A 32 -4.71 -0.83 -26.94
N SER A 33 -3.98 -1.91 -27.25
CA SER A 33 -2.54 -2.02 -27.01
C SER A 33 -1.82 -2.77 -28.14
N ALA A 34 -0.51 -2.55 -28.26
CA ALA A 34 0.37 -3.22 -29.21
C ALA A 34 1.73 -3.57 -28.59
N GLY A 35 2.28 -4.72 -28.96
CA GLY A 35 3.59 -5.19 -28.49
C GLY A 35 4.81 -4.48 -29.09
N SER A 36 4.64 -3.42 -29.88
CA SER A 36 5.75 -2.61 -30.36
C SER A 36 5.31 -1.20 -30.72
N VAL A 37 6.24 -0.25 -30.66
CA VAL A 37 6.03 1.16 -31.02
C VAL A 37 5.49 1.30 -32.45
N ALA A 38 6.09 0.60 -33.42
CA ALA A 38 5.70 0.73 -34.83
C ALA A 38 4.25 0.30 -35.07
N VAL A 39 3.85 -0.83 -34.48
CA VAL A 39 2.48 -1.34 -34.60
C VAL A 39 1.50 -0.44 -33.84
N ALA A 40 1.87 0.07 -32.67
CA ALA A 40 1.05 1.01 -31.92
C ALA A 40 0.79 2.31 -32.69
N LEU A 41 1.81 2.88 -33.34
CA LEU A 41 1.67 4.10 -34.16
C LEU A 41 0.76 3.88 -35.38
N LEU A 42 0.88 2.73 -36.03
CA LEU A 42 -0.01 2.36 -37.14
C LEU A 42 -1.46 2.24 -36.66
N MET A 43 -1.68 1.54 -35.55
CA MET A 43 -3.01 1.40 -34.94
C MET A 43 -3.58 2.72 -34.44
N ALA A 44 -2.76 3.59 -33.85
CA ALA A 44 -3.21 4.88 -33.34
C ALA A 44 -3.71 5.78 -34.47
N ARG A 45 -3.00 5.80 -35.61
CA ARG A 45 -3.42 6.52 -36.81
C ARG A 45 -4.66 5.91 -37.45
N SER A 46 -4.74 4.58 -37.56
CA SER A 46 -5.86 3.92 -38.24
C SER A 46 -7.16 3.96 -37.42
N GLN A 47 -7.05 3.94 -36.09
CA GLN A 47 -8.20 3.97 -35.17
C GLN A 47 -8.51 5.37 -34.63
N ASP A 48 -7.70 6.38 -34.97
CA ASP A 48 -7.81 7.77 -34.47
C ASP A 48 -7.94 7.87 -32.93
N ARG A 49 -7.15 7.07 -32.22
CA ARG A 49 -7.10 7.06 -30.75
C ARG A 49 -5.70 6.73 -30.24
N LYS A 50 -5.42 7.06 -28.98
CA LYS A 50 -4.18 6.60 -28.34
C LYS A 50 -4.18 5.07 -28.16
N ILE A 51 -3.05 4.44 -28.44
CA ILE A 51 -2.82 2.99 -28.30
C ILE A 51 -1.64 2.77 -27.38
N GLU A 52 -1.80 1.93 -26.36
CA GLU A 52 -0.70 1.62 -25.44
C GLU A 52 0.39 0.80 -26.14
N VAL A 53 1.65 1.14 -25.87
CA VAL A 53 2.81 0.35 -26.31
C VAL A 53 3.22 -0.58 -25.18
N SER A 54 2.74 -1.83 -25.20
CA SER A 54 2.93 -2.76 -24.07
C SER A 54 4.39 -3.21 -23.90
N SER A 55 5.22 -3.15 -24.95
CA SER A 55 6.66 -3.42 -24.85
C SER A 55 7.43 -2.36 -24.06
N GLU A 56 6.88 -1.15 -23.95
CA GLU A 56 7.47 -0.03 -23.21
C GLU A 56 6.93 0.04 -21.77
N ARG A 57 6.14 -0.96 -21.36
CA ARG A 57 5.56 -1.01 -20.02
C ARG A 57 6.65 -1.25 -18.98
N THR A 58 6.67 -0.41 -17.96
CA THR A 58 7.48 -0.59 -16.76
C THR A 58 6.58 -0.64 -15.53
N ALA A 59 7.18 -0.85 -14.36
CA ALA A 59 6.46 -0.84 -13.08
C ALA A 59 5.84 0.53 -12.77
N ASP A 60 6.46 1.61 -13.22
CA ASP A 60 6.14 3.00 -12.86
C ASP A 60 5.90 3.90 -14.09
N SER A 61 5.70 3.31 -15.27
CA SER A 61 5.35 4.08 -16.47
C SER A 61 4.45 3.35 -17.44
N THR A 62 3.74 4.14 -18.24
CA THR A 62 2.98 3.65 -19.40
C THR A 62 3.22 4.58 -20.58
N THR A 63 3.47 3.99 -21.75
CA THR A 63 3.72 4.70 -23.00
C THR A 63 2.58 4.46 -23.97
N TRP A 64 2.12 5.52 -24.64
CA TRP A 64 1.09 5.46 -25.67
C TRP A 64 1.59 6.08 -26.97
N ALA A 65 1.21 5.48 -28.08
CA ALA A 65 1.28 6.09 -29.41
C ALA A 65 0.03 6.93 -29.65
N LEU A 66 0.23 8.17 -30.11
CA LEU A 66 -0.85 9.10 -30.45
C LEU A 66 -1.16 9.08 -31.96
N PRO A 67 -2.39 9.43 -32.38
CA PRO A 67 -2.73 9.56 -33.80
C PRO A 67 -1.84 10.55 -34.57
N SER A 68 -1.30 11.57 -33.88
CA SER A 68 -0.33 12.53 -34.43
C SER A 68 0.98 11.87 -34.90
N GLY A 69 1.30 10.67 -34.40
CA GLY A 69 2.58 10.00 -34.58
C GLY A 69 3.58 10.26 -33.45
N GLU A 70 3.20 11.02 -32.43
CA GLU A 70 4.00 11.25 -31.22
C GLU A 70 3.82 10.12 -30.21
N LEU A 71 4.77 10.00 -29.28
CA LEU A 71 4.66 9.13 -28.11
C LEU A 71 4.39 9.99 -26.87
N GLN A 72 3.46 9.54 -26.04
CA GLN A 72 3.19 10.10 -24.74
C GLN A 72 3.56 9.08 -23.67
N THR A 73 4.34 9.48 -22.67
CA THR A 73 4.66 8.63 -21.50
C THR A 73 4.13 9.29 -20.24
N SER A 74 3.39 8.52 -19.44
CA SER A 74 3.07 8.89 -18.06
C SER A 74 4.01 8.14 -17.14
N ALA A 75 4.70 8.87 -16.26
CA ALA A 75 5.57 8.32 -15.23
C ALA A 75 4.98 8.61 -13.85
N TYR A 76 5.20 7.70 -12.90
CA TYR A 76 4.64 7.74 -11.55
C TYR A 76 5.77 7.79 -10.51
N ALA A 77 5.49 8.29 -9.32
CA ALA A 77 6.48 8.40 -8.24
C ALA A 77 6.85 7.05 -7.60
N GLY A 78 6.13 5.98 -7.94
CA GLY A 78 6.37 4.62 -7.49
C GLY A 78 5.61 3.62 -8.36
N PRO A 79 5.79 2.31 -8.12
CA PRO A 79 5.15 1.26 -8.89
C PRO A 79 3.63 1.35 -8.85
N ILE A 80 3.01 1.23 -10.03
CA ILE A 80 1.57 1.09 -10.21
C ILE A 80 1.19 -0.33 -10.62
N ARG A 81 2.18 -1.15 -10.97
CA ARG A 81 2.04 -2.56 -11.36
C ARG A 81 3.32 -3.33 -11.07
N GLU A 82 3.19 -4.65 -10.94
CA GLU A 82 4.28 -5.60 -10.73
C GLU A 82 4.17 -6.76 -11.73
N GLN A 83 5.31 -7.39 -12.07
CA GLN A 83 5.27 -8.62 -12.86
C GLN A 83 5.20 -9.84 -11.94
N VAL A 84 4.07 -10.55 -12.01
CA VAL A 84 3.87 -11.82 -11.30
C VAL A 84 3.84 -12.93 -12.35
N ALA A 85 4.77 -13.89 -12.24
CA ALA A 85 4.90 -15.00 -13.18
C ALA A 85 4.99 -14.59 -14.67
N GLY A 86 5.56 -13.40 -14.95
CA GLY A 86 5.72 -12.86 -16.31
C GLY A 86 4.51 -12.06 -16.83
N GLU A 87 3.46 -11.91 -16.03
CA GLU A 87 2.29 -11.10 -16.37
C GLU A 87 2.25 -9.83 -15.52
N TRP A 88 1.81 -8.73 -16.12
CA TRP A 88 1.65 -7.46 -15.41
C TRP A 88 0.33 -7.44 -14.66
N HIS A 89 0.40 -7.22 -13.36
CA HIS A 89 -0.75 -6.98 -12.49
C HIS A 89 -0.67 -5.59 -11.90
N ASP A 90 -1.78 -4.87 -11.87
CA ASP A 90 -1.85 -3.62 -11.11
C ASP A 90 -1.61 -3.91 -9.62
N ILE A 91 -0.97 -2.98 -8.93
CA ILE A 91 -0.74 -3.11 -7.48
C ILE A 91 -2.09 -3.19 -6.76
N ASP A 92 -2.23 -4.21 -5.92
CA ASP A 92 -3.38 -4.46 -5.05
C ASP A 92 -2.85 -4.80 -3.66
N THR A 93 -2.80 -3.79 -2.80
CA THR A 93 -2.30 -3.92 -1.43
C THR A 93 -3.31 -4.51 -0.46
N SER A 94 -4.50 -4.93 -0.93
CA SER A 94 -5.48 -5.56 -0.04
C SER A 94 -4.90 -6.83 0.59
N LEU A 95 -4.92 -6.86 1.92
CA LEU A 95 -4.39 -7.95 2.72
C LEU A 95 -5.32 -9.15 2.65
N SER A 96 -4.70 -10.32 2.46
CA SER A 96 -5.34 -11.61 2.60
C SER A 96 -4.52 -12.51 3.51
N ASP A 97 -5.20 -13.35 4.27
CA ASP A 97 -4.57 -14.35 5.11
C ASP A 97 -4.01 -15.50 4.26
N THR A 98 -2.70 -15.72 4.36
CA THR A 98 -1.97 -16.81 3.68
C THR A 98 -1.59 -17.93 4.65
N GLY A 99 -2.01 -17.83 5.92
CA GLY A 99 -1.97 -18.86 6.94
C GLY A 99 -1.04 -18.57 8.10
N ALA A 100 0.16 -18.02 7.86
CA ALA A 100 1.12 -17.67 8.93
C ALA A 100 1.37 -16.16 9.03
N ASN A 101 0.88 -15.39 8.04
CA ASN A 101 0.97 -13.96 7.92
C ASN A 101 -0.20 -13.48 7.02
N LEU A 102 -0.44 -12.18 7.03
CA LEU A 102 -1.27 -11.46 6.09
C LEU A 102 -0.38 -10.86 4.99
N GLU A 103 -0.75 -11.03 3.73
CA GLU A 103 0.03 -10.55 2.57
C GLU A 103 -0.84 -9.72 1.62
N PRO A 104 -0.28 -8.67 0.98
CA PRO A 104 -0.96 -7.97 -0.09
C PRO A 104 -1.10 -8.89 -1.32
N LYS A 105 -2.21 -8.80 -2.04
CA LYS A 105 -2.41 -9.60 -3.26
C LYS A 105 -1.37 -9.36 -4.34
N VAL A 106 -0.98 -8.10 -4.54
CA VAL A 106 0.07 -7.69 -5.48
C VAL A 106 0.80 -6.47 -4.93
N ALA A 107 2.09 -6.62 -4.66
CA ALA A 107 2.99 -5.54 -4.28
C ALA A 107 4.34 -5.67 -5.02
N ALA A 108 5.08 -4.57 -5.14
CA ALA A 108 6.40 -4.50 -5.77
C ALA A 108 7.55 -4.84 -4.80
N ALA A 109 7.21 -5.26 -3.59
CA ALA A 109 8.08 -5.88 -2.60
C ALA A 109 7.26 -6.96 -1.87
N ASP A 110 7.93 -8.01 -1.40
CA ASP A 110 7.28 -9.04 -0.60
C ASP A 110 7.04 -8.47 0.80
N ILE A 111 5.78 -8.39 1.21
CA ILE A 111 5.37 -7.78 2.48
C ILE A 111 4.57 -8.81 3.25
N GLU A 112 4.99 -9.08 4.48
CA GLU A 112 4.24 -9.90 5.41
C GLU A 112 3.82 -9.04 6.60
N VAL A 113 2.56 -9.13 6.99
CA VAL A 113 2.01 -8.46 8.17
C VAL A 113 1.54 -9.53 9.15
N SER A 114 1.74 -9.32 10.44
CA SER A 114 1.35 -10.26 11.49
C SER A 114 -0.14 -10.59 11.46
N ASP A 115 -0.48 -11.88 11.58
CA ASP A 115 -1.82 -12.39 11.89
C ASP A 115 -2.06 -12.50 13.42
N GLY A 116 -1.10 -12.04 14.23
CA GLY A 116 -1.12 -12.10 15.69
C GLY A 116 -0.45 -13.37 16.23
N GLY A 117 -0.65 -13.69 17.50
CA GLY A 117 -0.17 -14.96 18.06
C GLY A 117 1.31 -14.99 18.46
N ASP A 118 2.14 -14.07 17.96
CA ASP A 118 3.54 -13.89 18.36
C ASP A 118 4.00 -12.42 18.34
N THR A 119 5.31 -12.17 18.27
CA THR A 119 5.93 -10.84 18.37
C THR A 119 6.39 -10.26 17.02
N ARG A 120 6.23 -10.98 15.89
CA ARG A 120 6.49 -10.41 14.56
C ARG A 120 5.40 -9.40 14.26
N LEU A 121 5.76 -8.24 13.73
CA LEU A 121 4.81 -7.19 13.36
C LEU A 121 4.62 -7.11 11.84
N ALA A 122 5.71 -6.88 11.12
CA ALA A 122 5.70 -6.85 9.66
C ALA A 122 7.11 -7.03 9.12
N SER A 123 7.23 -7.53 7.89
CA SER A 123 8.49 -7.67 7.17
C SER A 123 8.38 -7.10 5.75
N VAL A 124 9.50 -6.66 5.21
CA VAL A 124 9.63 -6.31 3.79
C VAL A 124 10.87 -7.02 3.26
N SER A 125 10.71 -7.67 2.10
CA SER A 125 11.81 -8.26 1.35
C SER A 125 11.79 -7.80 -0.10
N LYS A 126 12.97 -7.54 -0.66
CA LYS A 126 13.14 -7.26 -2.09
C LYS A 126 14.47 -7.79 -2.58
N GLY A 127 14.44 -8.81 -3.44
CA GLY A 127 15.63 -9.52 -3.86
C GLY A 127 16.28 -10.24 -2.67
N ASN A 128 17.54 -9.92 -2.38
CA ASN A 128 18.31 -10.54 -1.28
C ASN A 128 18.48 -9.62 -0.06
N LYS A 129 17.56 -8.67 0.13
CA LYS A 129 17.57 -7.72 1.24
C LYS A 129 16.22 -7.75 1.90
N SER A 130 16.21 -7.81 3.22
CA SER A 130 14.99 -7.80 4.01
C SER A 130 15.20 -7.13 5.35
N PHE A 131 14.11 -6.70 5.95
CA PHE A 131 14.06 -6.35 7.35
C PHE A 131 12.69 -6.67 7.91
N ALA A 132 12.64 -6.94 9.21
CA ALA A 132 11.39 -7.12 9.93
C ALA A 132 11.33 -6.18 11.13
N LEU A 133 10.13 -5.72 11.43
CA LEU A 133 9.78 -5.10 12.71
C LEU A 133 9.09 -6.13 13.59
N GLY A 134 9.35 -6.02 14.89
CA GLY A 134 8.66 -6.77 15.92
C GLY A 134 7.86 -5.85 16.84
N TRP A 135 7.19 -6.49 17.78
CA TRP A 135 6.54 -5.87 18.91
C TRP A 135 7.07 -6.49 20.21
N ASP A 136 7.16 -5.70 21.28
CA ASP A 136 7.71 -6.16 22.57
C ASP A 136 6.91 -7.31 23.19
N GLU A 137 5.59 -7.29 22.99
CA GLU A 137 4.65 -8.27 23.52
C GLU A 137 3.99 -9.07 22.39
N LYS A 138 3.44 -10.23 22.74
CA LYS A 138 2.66 -11.04 21.81
C LYS A 138 1.44 -10.25 21.32
N LEU A 139 1.31 -10.13 20.01
CA LEU A 139 0.21 -9.42 19.36
C LEU A 139 -1.08 -10.24 19.44
N PRO A 140 -2.22 -9.59 19.71
CA PRO A 140 -3.54 -10.19 19.51
C PRO A 140 -3.81 -10.36 18.01
N GLU A 141 -4.80 -11.19 17.68
CA GLU A 141 -5.29 -11.33 16.31
C GLU A 141 -5.82 -9.97 15.79
N PRO A 142 -5.45 -9.55 14.57
CA PRO A 142 -5.87 -8.27 14.02
C PRO A 142 -7.27 -8.32 13.39
N GLU A 143 -7.97 -7.18 13.41
CA GLU A 143 -9.05 -6.92 12.45
C GLU A 143 -8.44 -6.45 11.12
N VAL A 144 -8.83 -7.07 10.01
CA VAL A 144 -8.31 -6.75 8.67
C VAL A 144 -9.38 -6.03 7.85
N LYS A 145 -9.02 -4.87 7.30
CA LYS A 145 -9.85 -4.08 6.40
C LYS A 145 -9.03 -3.53 5.24
N GLY A 146 -9.28 -4.06 4.04
CA GLY A 146 -8.56 -3.63 2.85
C GLY A 146 -7.07 -3.96 3.00
N ASP A 147 -6.22 -2.95 2.96
CA ASP A 147 -4.76 -3.04 3.08
C ASP A 147 -4.26 -2.93 4.54
N THR A 148 -5.15 -2.83 5.52
CA THR A 148 -4.80 -2.49 6.90
C THR A 148 -5.21 -3.59 7.88
N ALA A 149 -4.25 -4.04 8.69
CA ALA A 149 -4.43 -4.89 9.86
C ALA A 149 -4.40 -4.04 11.14
N SER A 150 -5.30 -4.31 12.09
CA SER A 150 -5.45 -3.54 13.34
C SER A 150 -5.48 -4.44 14.56
N ASN A 151 -4.47 -4.36 15.42
CA ASN A 151 -4.36 -5.13 16.67
C ASN A 151 -4.76 -4.24 17.87
N ASP A 152 -5.77 -4.64 18.64
CA ASP A 152 -6.15 -3.97 19.90
C ASP A 152 -5.15 -4.32 21.01
N LEU A 153 -4.26 -3.38 21.35
CA LEU A 153 -3.25 -3.57 22.39
C LEU A 153 -3.81 -3.38 23.81
N GLY A 154 -5.10 -3.04 23.93
CA GLY A 154 -5.76 -2.70 25.17
C GLY A 154 -5.43 -1.29 25.67
N LYS A 155 -6.20 -0.85 26.67
CA LYS A 155 -6.09 0.50 27.27
C LYS A 155 -6.29 1.63 26.26
N GLY A 156 -7.17 1.42 25.28
CA GLY A 156 -7.48 2.39 24.23
C GLY A 156 -6.34 2.64 23.26
N GLN A 157 -5.53 1.61 22.98
CA GLN A 157 -4.43 1.67 22.03
C GLN A 157 -4.62 0.63 20.93
N THR A 158 -4.54 1.06 19.68
CA THR A 158 -4.63 0.17 18.52
C THR A 158 -3.39 0.31 17.67
N LEU A 159 -2.67 -0.78 17.47
CA LEU A 159 -1.56 -0.87 16.53
C LEU A 159 -2.13 -1.16 15.15
N THR A 160 -1.84 -0.31 14.17
CA THR A 160 -2.24 -0.58 12.78
C THR A 160 -1.02 -0.75 11.90
N VAL A 161 -1.11 -1.69 10.96
CA VAL A 161 -0.15 -1.86 9.89
C VAL A 161 -0.90 -1.80 8.56
N THR A 162 -0.50 -0.87 7.70
CA THR A 162 -1.07 -0.72 6.35
C THR A 162 -0.02 -1.12 5.32
N ALA A 163 -0.33 -2.12 4.49
CA ALA A 163 0.52 -2.53 3.38
C ALA A 163 0.54 -1.45 2.28
N LEU A 164 1.72 -1.21 1.72
CA LEU A 164 1.99 -0.26 0.65
C LEU A 164 2.61 -0.99 -0.53
N SER A 165 2.76 -0.32 -1.68
CA SER A 165 3.29 -0.97 -2.88
C SER A 165 4.72 -1.48 -2.73
N GLN A 166 5.53 -0.91 -1.83
CA GLN A 166 6.95 -1.27 -1.65
C GLN A 166 7.35 -1.47 -0.18
N GLY A 167 6.38 -1.45 0.74
CA GLY A 167 6.63 -1.53 2.18
C GLY A 167 5.35 -1.46 2.98
N PHE A 168 5.39 -0.85 4.16
CA PHE A 168 4.20 -0.71 5.00
C PHE A 168 4.26 0.56 5.86
N SER A 169 3.13 1.01 6.38
CA SER A 169 3.06 2.00 7.45
C SER A 169 2.61 1.37 8.75
N GLN A 170 3.14 1.84 9.88
CA GLN A 170 2.81 1.32 11.19
C GLN A 170 2.41 2.46 12.12
N ASN A 171 1.19 2.46 12.66
CA ASN A 171 0.70 3.54 13.54
C ASN A 171 0.26 2.98 14.90
N VAL A 172 0.27 3.81 15.94
CA VAL A 172 -0.39 3.50 17.22
C VAL A 172 -1.49 4.54 17.48
N LEU A 173 -2.73 4.17 17.20
CA LEU A 173 -3.87 5.02 17.52
C LEU A 173 -4.10 5.00 19.04
N LEU A 174 -4.35 6.18 19.60
CA LEU A 174 -4.76 6.36 20.99
C LEU A 174 -6.18 6.92 20.99
N ASP A 175 -7.09 6.29 21.73
CA ASP A 175 -8.47 6.77 21.86
C ASP A 175 -8.54 8.12 22.60
N GLU A 176 -7.60 8.34 23.53
CA GLU A 176 -7.51 9.54 24.35
C GLU A 176 -6.07 10.06 24.42
N ALA A 177 -5.92 11.33 24.81
CA ALA A 177 -4.61 11.92 25.03
C ALA A 177 -3.95 11.22 26.25
N PRO A 178 -2.70 10.77 26.14
CA PRO A 178 -2.06 10.07 27.23
C PRO A 178 -1.76 11.04 28.38
N ASP A 179 -2.08 10.60 29.60
CA ASP A 179 -1.83 11.33 30.85
C ASP A 179 -0.36 11.28 31.30
N ARG A 180 0.44 10.43 30.64
CA ARG A 180 1.85 10.19 30.90
C ARG A 180 2.63 10.08 29.59
N GLN A 181 3.94 10.21 29.71
CA GLN A 181 4.83 9.99 28.57
C GLN A 181 4.76 8.52 28.12
N LEU A 182 4.53 8.33 26.82
CA LEU A 182 4.53 7.02 26.17
C LEU A 182 5.90 6.77 25.56
N SER A 183 6.31 5.50 25.61
CA SER A 183 7.52 5.02 24.96
C SER A 183 7.25 3.64 24.40
N TYR A 184 7.55 3.47 23.13
CA TYR A 184 7.50 2.18 22.43
C TYR A 184 8.92 1.75 22.08
N ARG A 185 9.21 0.47 22.25
CA ARG A 185 10.42 -0.14 21.72
C ARG A 185 9.98 -1.07 20.61
N ILE A 186 10.55 -0.86 19.44
CA ILE A 186 10.20 -1.60 18.23
C ILE A 186 11.44 -2.40 17.86
N PRO A 187 11.46 -3.72 18.15
CA PRO A 187 12.52 -4.59 17.67
C PRO A 187 12.67 -4.49 16.15
N VAL A 188 13.90 -4.41 15.68
CA VAL A 188 14.25 -4.38 14.26
C VAL A 188 15.20 -5.54 13.99
N LYS A 189 14.82 -6.40 13.06
CA LYS A 189 15.61 -7.53 12.58
C LYS A 189 16.02 -7.26 11.13
N PRO A 190 17.12 -6.54 10.91
CA PRO A 190 17.65 -6.36 9.56
C PRO A 190 18.37 -7.63 9.08
N ASP A 191 18.36 -7.89 7.77
CA ASP A 191 19.17 -8.93 7.12
C ASP A 191 20.17 -8.31 6.14
N GLY A 192 21.45 -8.29 6.53
CA GLY A 192 22.51 -7.61 5.78
C GLY A 192 22.26 -6.10 5.63
N LEU A 193 21.59 -5.50 6.62
CA LEU A 193 21.24 -4.09 6.69
C LEU A 193 21.57 -3.52 8.07
N GLU A 194 21.80 -2.22 8.13
CA GLU A 194 21.98 -1.46 9.36
C GLU A 194 21.01 -0.28 9.38
N LEU A 195 20.17 -0.23 10.42
CA LEU A 195 19.32 0.91 10.72
C LEU A 195 20.14 2.03 11.36
N SER A 196 19.96 3.24 10.86
CA SER A 196 20.54 4.46 11.43
C SER A 196 19.55 5.63 11.34
N LYS A 197 19.81 6.69 12.12
CA LYS A 197 19.02 7.93 12.08
C LYS A 197 19.85 9.07 11.48
N ALA A 198 19.33 9.69 10.43
CA ALA A 198 19.91 10.88 9.83
C ALA A 198 19.71 12.12 10.71
N GLY A 199 20.50 13.18 10.49
CA GLY A 199 20.33 14.46 11.19
C GLY A 199 18.95 15.12 10.98
N SER A 200 18.25 14.80 9.89
CA SER A 200 16.88 15.23 9.64
C SER A 200 15.81 14.52 10.51
N GLY A 201 16.19 13.40 11.14
CA GLY A 201 15.29 12.49 11.85
C GLY A 201 14.82 11.29 11.01
N ARG A 202 15.12 11.26 9.71
CA ARG A 202 14.83 10.11 8.83
C ARG A 202 15.54 8.86 9.29
N LEU A 203 14.87 7.73 9.13
CA LEU A 203 15.42 6.41 9.38
C LEU A 203 16.00 5.87 8.07
N LEU A 204 17.22 5.35 8.11
CA LEU A 204 17.93 4.85 6.94
C LEU A 204 18.36 3.41 7.20
N MET A 205 18.06 2.51 6.27
CA MET A 205 18.66 1.17 6.22
C MET A 205 19.69 1.10 5.11
N LYS A 206 20.92 0.77 5.48
CA LYS A 206 22.05 0.65 4.55
C LYS A 206 22.64 -0.75 4.57
N ASP A 207 23.16 -1.21 3.45
CA ASP A 207 23.94 -2.44 3.41
C ASP A 207 25.37 -2.24 3.94
N ASP A 208 26.14 -3.32 4.02
CA ASP A 208 27.53 -3.33 4.48
C ASP A 208 28.48 -2.46 3.63
N ALA A 209 28.09 -2.15 2.39
CA ALA A 209 28.82 -1.23 1.51
C ALA A 209 28.43 0.24 1.75
N GLY A 210 27.52 0.51 2.68
CA GLY A 210 26.99 1.84 3.00
C GLY A 210 25.95 2.34 2.00
N LYS A 211 25.48 1.50 1.06
CA LYS A 211 24.45 1.87 0.09
C LYS A 211 23.10 1.88 0.77
N LEU A 212 22.33 2.94 0.53
CA LEU A 212 20.95 3.05 1.01
C LEU A 212 20.07 2.03 0.29
N VAL A 213 19.35 1.21 1.06
CA VAL A 213 18.44 0.17 0.57
C VAL A 213 16.99 0.51 0.86
N ALA A 214 16.70 1.03 2.06
CA ALA A 214 15.37 1.48 2.45
C ALA A 214 15.45 2.70 3.36
N GLU A 215 14.36 3.45 3.44
CA GLU A 215 14.27 4.63 4.30
C GLU A 215 12.85 4.88 4.80
N ALA A 216 12.75 5.53 5.95
CA ALA A 216 11.50 6.03 6.49
C ALA A 216 11.61 7.54 6.77
N PRO A 217 10.51 8.30 6.63
CA PRO A 217 10.43 9.65 7.18
C PRO A 217 10.64 9.64 8.70
N ALA A 218 10.89 10.82 9.26
CA ALA A 218 10.98 10.96 10.71
C ALA A 218 9.62 10.63 11.35
N PRO A 219 9.58 9.80 12.41
CA PRO A 219 8.34 9.54 13.14
C PRO A 219 7.68 10.80 13.69
N MET A 220 6.37 10.91 13.50
CA MET A 220 5.54 12.04 13.90
C MET A 220 4.41 11.58 14.83
N MET A 221 3.83 12.51 15.57
CA MET A 221 2.58 12.32 16.30
C MET A 221 1.68 13.53 16.05
N TRP A 222 0.37 13.33 16.06
CA TRP A 222 -0.60 14.38 15.77
C TRP A 222 -1.95 14.12 16.41
N ASP A 223 -2.65 15.18 16.80
CA ASP A 223 -3.96 14.98 17.40
C ASP A 223 -5.13 14.88 16.40
N SER A 224 -6.31 14.51 16.88
CA SER A 224 -7.54 14.45 16.06
C SER A 224 -8.14 15.82 15.71
N SER A 225 -7.55 16.94 16.17
CA SER A 225 -8.01 18.27 15.78
C SER A 225 -7.81 18.48 14.28
N ARG A 226 -8.54 19.43 13.69
CA ARG A 226 -8.43 19.77 12.27
C ARG A 226 -8.31 21.26 12.06
N ASP A 227 -7.31 21.67 11.30
CA ASP A 227 -7.26 22.98 10.69
C ASP A 227 -8.29 23.03 9.55
N SER A 228 -9.18 24.02 9.59
CA SER A 228 -10.28 24.12 8.62
C SER A 228 -9.83 24.54 7.22
N ALA A 229 -8.63 25.12 7.07
CA ALA A 229 -8.07 25.51 5.79
C ALA A 229 -7.18 24.41 5.19
N ALA A 230 -6.37 23.74 6.03
CA ALA A 230 -5.42 22.72 5.58
C ALA A 230 -5.96 21.28 5.65
N GLY A 231 -6.97 21.01 6.48
CA GLY A 231 -7.48 19.64 6.73
C GLY A 231 -6.56 18.78 7.61
N GLU A 232 -5.34 19.25 7.89
CA GLU A 232 -4.35 18.61 8.76
C GLU A 232 -4.65 18.85 10.25
N SER A 233 -3.94 18.12 11.11
CA SER A 233 -4.00 18.37 12.55
C SER A 233 -3.37 19.70 12.94
N ARG A 234 -4.01 20.43 13.87
CA ARG A 234 -3.45 21.68 14.42
C ARG A 234 -2.27 21.43 15.33
N HIS A 235 -2.13 20.21 15.85
CA HIS A 235 -1.07 19.85 16.78
C HIS A 235 -0.32 18.65 16.24
N GLN A 236 0.91 18.88 15.76
CA GLN A 236 1.80 17.85 15.26
C GLN A 236 3.19 18.05 15.87
N ALA A 237 3.88 16.96 16.16
CA ALA A 237 5.22 17.00 16.71
C ALA A 237 6.05 15.81 16.20
N LYS A 238 7.37 15.98 16.13
CA LYS A 238 8.30 14.87 15.91
C LYS A 238 8.29 13.98 17.15
N VAL A 239 8.29 12.67 16.93
CA VAL A 239 8.53 11.68 17.98
C VAL A 239 10.04 11.59 18.21
N ASP A 240 10.44 11.61 19.48
CA ASP A 240 11.85 11.46 19.83
C ASP A 240 12.27 10.00 19.56
N THR A 241 13.17 9.83 18.60
CA THR A 241 13.62 8.50 18.17
C THR A 241 15.07 8.23 18.56
N ARG A 242 15.35 6.99 18.95
CA ARG A 242 16.71 6.48 19.18
C ARG A 242 16.86 5.09 18.59
N VAL A 243 17.94 4.88 17.86
CA VAL A 243 18.36 3.53 17.45
C VAL A 243 19.31 3.01 18.51
N GLU A 244 19.01 1.83 19.02
CA GLU A 244 19.84 1.06 19.94
C GLU A 244 20.31 -0.20 19.22
N THR A 245 21.57 -0.56 19.40
CA THR A 245 22.17 -1.76 18.79
C THR A 245 22.81 -2.57 19.90
N ALA A 246 22.40 -3.82 20.02
CA ALA A 246 22.93 -4.76 21.00
C ALA A 246 24.21 -5.42 20.46
N ASP A 247 24.95 -6.09 21.34
CA ASP A 247 26.22 -6.75 21.00
C ASP A 247 26.06 -7.87 19.96
N ASP A 248 24.87 -8.45 19.86
CA ASP A 248 24.52 -9.49 18.87
C ASP A 248 24.09 -8.93 17.51
N GLY A 249 24.15 -7.61 17.33
CA GLY A 249 23.74 -6.92 16.10
C GLY A 249 22.23 -6.68 15.98
N SER A 250 21.41 -7.19 16.92
CA SER A 250 19.99 -6.84 16.94
C SER A 250 19.81 -5.35 17.21
N GLN A 251 18.81 -4.75 16.54
CA GLN A 251 18.53 -3.34 16.66
C GLN A 251 17.14 -3.11 17.26
N THR A 252 16.97 -2.00 17.96
CA THR A 252 15.68 -1.57 18.50
C THR A 252 15.50 -0.08 18.20
N LEU A 253 14.34 0.27 17.67
CA LEU A 253 13.92 1.65 17.52
C LEU A 253 13.10 2.04 18.76
N GLY A 254 13.67 2.88 19.62
CA GLY A 254 12.96 3.53 20.71
C GLY A 254 12.23 4.77 20.20
N CYS A 255 10.93 4.84 20.41
CA CYS A 255 10.05 5.96 20.05
C CYS A 255 9.40 6.52 21.33
N GLY A 256 9.76 7.74 21.73
CA GLY A 256 9.23 8.39 22.93
C GLY A 256 8.53 9.71 22.63
N SER A 257 7.49 10.04 23.39
CA SER A 257 6.78 11.31 23.27
C SER A 257 7.37 12.39 24.20
N ARG A 258 8.51 13.01 23.84
CA ARG A 258 8.95 14.23 24.54
C ARG A 258 8.23 15.45 23.97
N GLY A 259 7.39 16.10 24.78
CA GLY A 259 6.58 17.27 24.41
C GLY A 259 5.09 16.97 24.43
N CYS A 260 4.28 17.93 24.91
CA CYS A 260 2.83 17.78 25.20
C CYS A 260 2.09 16.88 24.20
N CYS A 261 1.60 15.75 24.71
CA CYS A 261 0.76 14.83 23.95
C CYS A 261 -0.68 15.35 23.90
N ALA A 262 -1.19 15.62 22.71
CA ALA A 262 -2.62 15.62 22.40
C ALA A 262 -2.88 14.44 21.44
N ALA A 263 -4.04 13.81 21.56
CA ALA A 263 -4.37 12.43 21.17
C ALA A 263 -4.15 12.01 19.71
N GLY A 264 -3.19 11.10 19.44
CA GLY A 264 -3.02 10.36 18.18
C GLY A 264 -1.56 10.10 17.81
N ALA A 265 -1.03 8.89 17.99
CA ALA A 265 0.38 8.60 17.75
C ALA A 265 0.60 7.74 16.50
N GLY A 266 0.44 8.33 15.31
CA GLY A 266 0.79 7.62 14.08
C GLY A 266 2.30 7.54 13.83
N CYS A 267 2.94 6.43 14.22
CA CYS A 267 4.27 6.11 13.69
C CYS A 267 4.21 5.92 12.15
N THR A 268 5.33 6.08 11.48
CA THR A 268 5.34 6.57 10.09
C THR A 268 5.37 5.46 9.02
N SER A 269 4.83 5.80 7.86
CA SER A 269 4.88 5.07 6.58
C SER A 269 6.29 4.88 6.04
N LEU A 270 6.70 3.62 5.84
CA LEU A 270 7.83 3.25 4.97
C LEU A 270 7.31 3.22 3.53
N ARG A 271 7.81 4.12 2.69
CA ARG A 271 7.56 4.11 1.24
C ARG A 271 8.68 3.39 0.53
#